data_AF-A0A953U310-F1
#
_entry.id   AF-A0A953U310-F1
#
_cell.length_a   1.000
_cell.length_b   1.000
_cell.length_c   1.000
_cell.angle_alpha   90.00
_cell.angle_beta   90.00
_cell.angle_gamma   90.00
#
_symmetry.space_group_name_H-M   'P 1'
#
loop_
_entity.id
_entity.type
_entity.pdbx_description
1 polymer ?
#
loop_
_entity_poly.entity_id
_entity_poly.type
_entity_poly.pdbx_seq_one_letter_code
_entity_poly.pdbx_strand_id
1 'polypeptide(L)'
;MRFCAEYSRASEEQLFGTAKPVDHWLLIEHLGRWEKEAEGSLPSCARDAVARLKSRVPRLRVALIRQDARTPRPLLGFLAQSRETQSRLFSFSFENHTDLADLDIGRILETPPIERDLYLVCTHGTHDRCCAKFGNALFDAMRRVAGADVWRTSHVGGCRFAPNLVALPRGIVYGRVQAEDCPSIVEAARAGGIVTRLLRGRSCYDQPVQAAEYFIRSELRETGALQLGSSRELDGEWNVV
;
A
#
# COMPACT_ATOMS: atom_id res chain seq x y z
N MET A 1 -15.09 -18.79 -15.94
CA MET A 1 -13.75 -18.17 -16.03
C MET A 1 -13.13 -18.21 -14.64
N ARG A 2 -11.94 -18.81 -14.51
CA ARG A 2 -11.26 -18.96 -13.22
C ARG A 2 -10.27 -17.80 -13.01
N PHE A 3 -10.27 -17.20 -11.82
CA PHE A 3 -9.41 -16.06 -11.50
C PHE A 3 -8.03 -16.54 -11.04
N CYS A 4 -6.93 -15.84 -11.39
CA CYS A 4 -5.59 -16.24 -10.94
C CYS A 4 -5.46 -16.25 -9.41
N ALA A 5 -6.22 -15.41 -8.72
CA ALA A 5 -6.29 -15.40 -7.26
C ALA A 5 -6.91 -16.66 -6.65
N GLU A 6 -7.85 -17.30 -7.35
CA GLU A 6 -8.44 -18.56 -6.91
C GLU A 6 -7.44 -19.72 -7.07
N TYR A 7 -6.72 -19.76 -8.20
CA TYR A 7 -5.66 -20.73 -8.42
C TYR A 7 -4.53 -20.61 -7.40
N SER A 8 -4.01 -19.40 -7.20
CA SER A 8 -2.97 -19.14 -6.21
C SER A 8 -3.37 -19.63 -4.82
N ARG A 9 -4.64 -19.40 -4.42
CA ARG A 9 -5.18 -19.87 -3.15
C ARG A 9 -5.30 -21.39 -3.08
N ALA A 10 -5.83 -22.02 -4.13
CA ALA A 10 -5.99 -23.48 -4.19
C ALA A 10 -4.64 -24.21 -4.21
N SER A 11 -3.59 -23.58 -4.73
CA SER A 11 -2.22 -24.09 -4.71
C SER A 11 -1.43 -23.69 -3.46
N GLU A 12 -2.08 -23.06 -2.47
CA GLU A 12 -1.45 -22.58 -1.24
C GLU A 12 -0.17 -21.76 -1.47
N GLU A 13 -0.18 -20.98 -2.55
CA GLU A 13 1.04 -20.30 -3.00
C GLU A 13 1.52 -19.32 -1.92
N GLN A 14 2.83 -19.30 -1.68
CA GLN A 14 3.45 -18.57 -0.59
C GLN A 14 3.25 -17.04 -0.71
N LEU A 15 2.96 -16.35 0.41
CA LEU A 15 2.67 -14.89 0.45
C LEU A 15 3.86 -14.00 0.84
N PHE A 16 4.60 -14.36 1.88
CA PHE A 16 5.67 -13.53 2.48
C PHE A 16 6.82 -13.20 1.51
N GLY A 17 7.49 -12.06 1.67
CA GLY A 17 8.56 -11.67 0.73
C GLY A 17 8.08 -11.36 -0.70
N THR A 18 6.79 -11.15 -0.92
CA THR A 18 6.26 -10.86 -2.28
C THR A 18 5.83 -9.41 -2.47
N ALA A 19 5.95 -8.57 -1.45
CA ALA A 19 5.68 -7.14 -1.61
C ALA A 19 6.81 -6.49 -2.41
N LYS A 20 6.45 -5.59 -3.34
CA LYS A 20 7.47 -4.80 -4.04
C LYS A 20 8.12 -3.82 -3.05
N PRO A 21 9.45 -3.68 -3.03
CA PRO A 21 10.14 -2.71 -2.18
C PRO A 21 9.69 -1.27 -2.50
N VAL A 22 9.17 -0.55 -1.51
CA VAL A 22 8.69 0.85 -1.55
C VAL A 22 8.95 1.53 -0.22
N ASP A 23 9.63 2.68 -0.27
CA ASP A 23 9.91 3.52 0.91
C ASP A 23 8.98 4.73 0.96
N HIS A 24 8.56 5.21 -0.20
CA HIS A 24 7.74 6.40 -0.34
C HIS A 24 6.47 6.09 -1.14
N TRP A 25 5.32 6.42 -0.58
CA TRP A 25 4.03 6.29 -1.27
C TRP A 25 3.46 7.69 -1.52
N LEU A 26 3.35 8.08 -2.78
CA LEU A 26 2.64 9.28 -3.19
C LEU A 26 1.26 8.87 -3.70
N LEU A 27 0.23 9.20 -2.93
CA LEU A 27 -1.16 8.92 -3.26
C LEU A 27 -1.81 10.17 -3.82
N ILE A 28 -2.46 10.04 -4.97
CA ILE A 28 -3.12 11.14 -5.68
C ILE A 28 -4.58 10.77 -5.86
N GLU A 29 -5.50 11.56 -5.32
CA GLU A 29 -6.92 11.32 -5.54
C GLU A 29 -7.31 11.59 -7.00
N HIS A 30 -7.97 10.60 -7.60
CA HIS A 30 -8.47 10.66 -8.96
C HIS A 30 -9.81 9.92 -9.04
N LEU A 31 -10.90 10.70 -9.11
CA LEU A 31 -12.27 10.19 -9.06
C LEU A 31 -12.70 9.48 -10.35
N GLY A 32 -12.04 9.80 -11.47
CA GLY A 32 -12.31 9.22 -12.78
C GLY A 32 -11.95 7.73 -12.88
N ARG A 33 -12.14 7.19 -14.09
CA ARG A 33 -11.68 5.85 -14.43
C ARG A 33 -10.16 5.83 -14.51
N TRP A 34 -9.54 4.77 -13.99
CA TRP A 34 -8.11 4.55 -14.14
C TRP A 34 -7.78 3.74 -15.39
N GLU A 35 -6.80 4.24 -16.14
CA GLU A 35 -6.13 3.54 -17.23
C GLU A 35 -5.33 2.34 -16.72
N LYS A 36 -5.03 1.38 -17.61
CA LYS A 36 -4.31 0.15 -17.25
C LYS A 36 -3.02 0.42 -16.44
N GLU A 37 -2.25 1.40 -16.90
CA GLU A 37 -1.23 2.07 -16.11
C GLU A 37 -1.85 3.33 -15.50
N ALA A 38 -2.09 3.31 -14.19
CA ALA A 38 -3.00 4.27 -13.57
C ALA A 38 -2.56 5.74 -13.77
N GLU A 39 -1.27 6.01 -13.76
CA GLU A 39 -0.71 7.35 -14.01
C GLU A 39 -1.08 7.91 -15.39
N GLY A 40 -1.39 7.06 -16.38
CA GLY A 40 -1.90 7.47 -17.68
C GLY A 40 -3.22 8.25 -17.61
N SER A 41 -3.96 8.11 -16.50
CA SER A 41 -5.21 8.85 -16.24
C SER A 41 -4.98 10.30 -15.81
N LEU A 42 -3.75 10.69 -15.49
CA LEU A 42 -3.38 12.07 -15.14
C LEU A 42 -3.10 12.88 -16.41
N PRO A 43 -3.30 14.22 -16.41
CA PRO A 43 -2.87 15.08 -17.51
C PRO A 43 -1.35 15.06 -17.68
N SER A 44 -0.85 15.43 -18.87
CA SER A 44 0.58 15.35 -19.23
C SER A 44 1.49 16.07 -18.24
N CYS A 45 1.15 17.30 -17.85
CA CYS A 45 1.94 18.09 -16.90
C CYS A 45 2.12 17.38 -15.54
N ALA A 46 1.08 16.73 -15.02
CA ALA A 46 1.14 15.95 -13.79
C ALA A 46 1.95 14.65 -13.97
N ARG A 47 1.81 13.96 -15.11
CA ARG A 47 2.62 12.77 -15.42
C ARG A 47 4.10 13.10 -15.50
N ASP A 48 4.44 14.22 -16.14
CA ASP A 48 5.82 14.67 -16.26
C ASP A 48 6.41 15.03 -14.88
N ALA A 49 5.63 15.68 -14.02
CA ALA A 49 6.03 15.95 -12.64
C ALA A 49 6.27 14.66 -11.84
N VAL A 50 5.34 13.70 -11.92
CA VAL A 50 5.48 12.37 -11.30
C VAL A 50 6.72 11.64 -11.83
N ALA A 51 6.98 11.69 -13.14
CA ALA A 51 8.16 11.06 -13.74
C ALA A 51 9.47 11.70 -13.21
N ARG A 52 9.53 13.03 -13.10
CA ARG A 52 10.66 13.75 -12.49
C ARG A 52 10.86 13.40 -11.02
N LEU A 53 9.78 13.21 -10.26
CA LEU A 53 9.87 12.79 -8.86
C LEU A 53 10.42 11.36 -8.74
N LYS A 54 9.91 10.43 -9.56
CA LYS A 54 10.38 9.03 -9.58
C LYS A 54 11.85 8.88 -9.94
N SER A 55 12.39 9.75 -10.81
CA SER A 55 13.82 9.71 -11.16
C SER A 55 14.72 10.23 -10.04
N ARG A 56 14.18 11.01 -9.10
CA ARG A 56 14.93 11.65 -8.00
C ARG A 56 14.75 10.98 -6.65
N VAL A 57 13.61 10.31 -6.44
CA VAL A 57 13.24 9.69 -5.16
C VAL A 57 13.27 8.17 -5.34
N PRO A 58 14.32 7.49 -4.87
CA PRO A 58 14.40 6.03 -4.92
C PRO A 58 13.20 5.38 -4.24
N ARG A 59 12.76 4.24 -4.78
CA ARG A 59 11.66 3.43 -4.21
C ARG A 59 10.38 4.24 -3.95
N LEU A 60 10.14 5.29 -4.74
CA LEU A 60 8.88 6.02 -4.78
C LEU A 60 7.85 5.23 -5.60
N ARG A 61 6.70 4.96 -4.96
CA ARG A 61 5.51 4.45 -5.62
C ARG A 61 4.46 5.54 -5.69
N VAL A 62 3.99 5.82 -6.90
CA VAL A 62 2.79 6.63 -7.11
C VAL A 62 1.59 5.70 -7.25
N ALA A 63 0.49 6.04 -6.59
CA ALA A 63 -0.77 5.32 -6.72
C ALA A 63 -1.93 6.31 -6.81
N LEU A 64 -2.85 6.04 -7.72
CA LEU A 64 -4.12 6.76 -7.71
C LEU A 64 -5.01 6.19 -6.62
N ILE A 65 -5.71 7.07 -5.90
CA ILE A 65 -6.68 6.69 -4.88
C ILE A 65 -8.02 7.32 -5.19
N ARG A 66 -9.09 6.74 -4.65
CA ARG A 66 -10.41 7.39 -4.65
C ARG A 66 -11.23 6.94 -3.46
N GLN A 67 -12.05 7.86 -2.99
CA GLN A 67 -13.19 7.59 -2.12
C GLN A 67 -14.43 8.13 -2.80
N ASP A 68 -15.58 7.57 -2.45
CA ASP A 68 -16.86 8.10 -2.88
C ASP A 68 -17.11 9.39 -2.09
N ALA A 69 -16.62 10.51 -2.60
CA ALA A 69 -16.82 11.82 -1.99
C ALA A 69 -18.29 12.23 -2.19
N ARG A 70 -19.03 12.39 -1.09
CA ARG A 70 -20.45 12.78 -1.11
C ARG A 70 -20.66 14.30 -1.14
N THR A 71 -19.59 15.07 -0.96
CA THR A 71 -19.62 16.53 -0.88
C THR A 71 -18.51 17.13 -1.73
N PRO A 72 -18.74 18.27 -2.41
CA PRO A 72 -17.69 19.01 -3.09
C PRO A 72 -16.58 19.39 -2.11
N ARG A 73 -15.35 18.99 -2.40
CA ARG A 73 -14.14 19.35 -1.67
C ARG A 73 -12.94 19.31 -2.61
N PRO A 74 -11.83 19.99 -2.29
CA PRO A 74 -10.57 19.78 -2.98
C PRO A 74 -10.19 18.30 -3.00
N LEU A 75 -9.48 17.89 -4.05
CA LEU A 75 -8.90 16.56 -4.14
C LEU A 75 -7.78 16.42 -3.11
N LEU A 76 -7.62 15.21 -2.58
CA LEU A 76 -6.64 14.91 -1.54
C LEU A 76 -5.43 14.19 -2.14
N GLY A 77 -4.28 14.50 -1.57
CA GLY A 77 -3.05 13.76 -1.77
C GLY A 77 -2.45 13.36 -0.44
N PHE A 78 -1.69 12.26 -0.45
CA PHE A 78 -0.94 11.82 0.71
C PHE A 78 0.46 11.43 0.33
N LEU A 79 1.40 11.70 1.23
CA LEU A 79 2.76 11.20 1.15
C LEU A 79 3.03 10.35 2.39
N ALA A 80 3.25 9.05 2.21
CA ALA A 80 3.72 8.20 3.29
C ALA A 80 5.21 7.92 3.13
N GLN A 81 5.96 8.10 4.21
CA GLN A 81 7.32 7.61 4.36
C GLN A 81 7.27 6.34 5.19
N SER A 82 7.33 5.19 4.52
CA SER A 82 7.32 3.87 5.16
C SER A 82 8.71 3.49 5.60
N ARG A 83 8.84 3.25 6.90
CA ARG A 83 10.06 2.81 7.57
C ARG A 83 9.69 1.82 8.66
N GLU A 84 10.63 0.98 9.05
CA GLU A 84 10.45 0.10 10.18
C GLU A 84 10.09 0.87 11.46
N THR A 85 10.86 1.91 11.75
CA THR A 85 10.61 2.87 12.83
C THR A 85 10.32 4.25 12.25
N GLN A 86 9.53 5.05 12.98
CA GLN A 86 9.25 6.45 12.62
C GLN A 86 8.63 6.65 11.22
N SER A 87 7.73 5.74 10.83
CA SER A 87 6.88 5.93 9.65
C SER A 87 6.05 7.22 9.80
N ARG A 88 5.92 8.00 8.73
CA ARG A 88 5.21 9.29 8.73
C ARG A 88 4.21 9.37 7.60
N LEU A 89 3.07 10.01 7.85
CA LEU A 89 2.05 10.32 6.86
C LEU A 89 1.85 11.82 6.79
N PHE A 90 1.80 12.36 5.58
CA PHE A 90 1.49 13.76 5.31
C PHE A 90 0.29 13.82 4.37
N SER A 91 -0.52 14.87 4.50
CA SER A 91 -1.65 15.15 3.60
C SER A 91 -1.51 16.50 2.94
N PHE A 92 -1.95 16.61 1.71
CA PHE A 92 -2.06 17.86 0.97
C PHE A 92 -3.35 17.86 0.14
N SER A 93 -3.73 19.02 -0.39
CA SER A 93 -4.91 19.16 -1.24
C SER A 93 -4.58 19.91 -2.53
N PHE A 94 -5.36 19.65 -3.57
CA PHE A 94 -5.26 20.31 -4.87
C PHE A 94 -6.65 20.41 -5.51
N GLU A 95 -6.87 21.41 -6.36
CA GLU A 95 -8.18 21.62 -7.00
C GLU A 95 -8.29 20.78 -8.27
N ASN A 96 -7.20 20.75 -9.05
CA ASN A 96 -7.13 20.06 -10.33
C ASN A 96 -5.83 19.27 -10.45
N HIS A 97 -5.83 18.18 -11.23
CA HIS A 97 -4.60 17.41 -11.44
C HIS A 97 -3.48 18.22 -12.09
N THR A 98 -3.78 19.31 -12.80
CA THR A 98 -2.78 20.23 -13.36
C THR A 98 -1.94 20.92 -12.29
N ASP A 99 -2.47 21.12 -11.09
CA ASP A 99 -1.77 21.75 -9.97
C ASP A 99 -0.58 20.89 -9.50
N LEU A 100 -0.59 19.59 -9.84
CA LEU A 100 0.51 18.67 -9.57
C LEU A 100 1.76 18.93 -10.42
N ALA A 101 1.69 19.80 -11.44
CA ALA A 101 2.85 20.22 -12.21
C ALA A 101 3.94 20.84 -11.32
N ASP A 102 3.51 21.54 -10.27
CA ASP A 102 4.34 22.25 -9.29
C ASP A 102 4.42 21.49 -7.96
N LEU A 103 4.12 20.18 -7.96
CA LEU A 103 4.15 19.35 -6.76
C LEU A 103 5.56 19.31 -6.15
N ASP A 104 5.69 19.92 -4.97
CA ASP A 104 6.92 19.95 -4.20
C ASP A 104 6.81 19.08 -2.95
N ILE A 105 7.45 17.90 -3.00
CA ILE A 105 7.52 16.98 -1.87
C ILE A 105 8.24 17.63 -0.67
N GLY A 106 9.23 18.51 -0.89
CA GLY A 106 9.93 19.20 0.19
C GLY A 106 8.98 20.03 1.03
N ARG A 107 8.13 20.83 0.38
CA ARG A 107 7.09 21.62 1.07
C ARG A 107 6.09 20.76 1.82
N ILE A 108 5.72 19.60 1.29
CA ILE A 108 4.83 18.66 2.00
C ILE A 108 5.49 18.17 3.29
N LEU A 109 6.79 17.87 3.24
CA LEU A 109 7.55 17.37 4.40
C LEU A 109 7.81 18.43 5.48
N GLU A 110 7.69 19.72 5.14
CA GLU A 110 7.76 20.84 6.10
C GLU A 110 6.47 20.96 6.93
N THR A 111 5.37 20.35 6.49
CA THR A 111 4.13 20.30 7.28
C THR A 111 4.20 19.23 8.38
N PRO A 112 3.51 19.41 9.51
CA PRO A 112 3.43 18.37 10.53
C PRO A 112 2.81 17.08 9.98
N PRO A 113 3.37 15.89 10.29
CA PRO A 113 2.75 14.63 9.91
C PRO A 113 1.40 14.48 10.62
N ILE A 114 0.47 13.78 9.97
CA ILE A 114 -0.85 13.46 10.52
C ILE A 114 -0.80 12.11 11.25
N GLU A 115 -1.44 12.04 12.41
CA GLU A 115 -1.56 10.82 13.21
C GLU A 115 -2.78 9.99 12.75
N ARG A 116 -2.67 9.42 11.55
CA ARG A 116 -3.72 8.59 10.95
C ARG A 116 -3.10 7.41 10.20
N ASP A 117 -3.81 6.29 10.22
CA ASP A 117 -3.56 5.18 9.30
C ASP A 117 -4.39 5.34 8.04
N LEU A 118 -3.88 4.85 6.90
CA LEU A 118 -4.66 4.69 5.68
C LEU A 118 -4.67 3.23 5.26
N TYR A 119 -5.83 2.73 4.85
CA TYR A 119 -5.99 1.36 4.36
C TYR A 119 -6.35 1.38 2.88
N LEU A 120 -5.36 1.07 2.03
CA LEU A 120 -5.52 1.11 0.58
C LEU A 120 -5.93 -0.26 0.06
N VAL A 121 -7.15 -0.36 -0.49
CA VAL A 121 -7.67 -1.60 -1.08
C VAL A 121 -7.57 -1.54 -2.60
N CYS A 122 -6.77 -2.44 -3.17
CA CYS A 122 -6.54 -2.48 -4.60
C CYS A 122 -7.79 -2.94 -5.35
N THR A 123 -8.36 -2.05 -6.18
CA THR A 123 -9.63 -2.29 -6.91
C THR A 123 -9.49 -2.10 -8.42
N HIS A 124 -8.25 -2.09 -8.92
CA HIS A 124 -7.91 -1.67 -10.27
C HIS A 124 -8.28 -2.69 -11.37
N GLY A 125 -9.57 -2.75 -11.71
CA GLY A 125 -10.13 -3.70 -12.67
C GLY A 125 -9.61 -3.58 -14.11
N THR A 126 -9.26 -2.37 -14.54
CA THR A 126 -8.66 -2.13 -15.88
C THR A 126 -7.29 -2.80 -16.00
N HIS A 127 -6.55 -2.92 -14.88
CA HIS A 127 -5.29 -3.63 -14.83
C HIS A 127 -5.48 -5.15 -14.70
N ASP A 128 -6.30 -5.58 -13.73
CA ASP A 128 -6.58 -7.01 -13.51
C ASP A 128 -7.97 -7.24 -12.90
N ARG A 129 -8.67 -8.25 -13.44
CA ARG A 129 -10.03 -8.60 -13.06
C ARG A 129 -10.15 -9.13 -11.63
N CYS A 130 -9.11 -9.76 -11.08
CA CYS A 130 -9.08 -10.24 -9.70
C CYS A 130 -9.16 -9.06 -8.73
N CYS A 131 -8.45 -7.97 -9.02
CA CYS A 131 -8.48 -6.75 -8.21
C CYS A 131 -9.89 -6.14 -8.16
N ALA A 132 -10.61 -6.09 -9.28
CA ALA A 132 -12.01 -5.65 -9.26
C ALA A 132 -12.94 -6.66 -8.57
N LYS A 133 -12.84 -7.95 -8.90
CA LYS A 133 -13.75 -8.98 -8.37
C LYS A 133 -13.70 -9.08 -6.84
N PHE A 134 -12.49 -9.17 -6.28
CA PHE A 134 -12.31 -9.40 -4.85
C PHE A 134 -12.05 -8.11 -4.07
N GLY A 135 -11.37 -7.13 -4.67
CA GLY A 135 -11.01 -5.88 -3.99
C GLY A 135 -12.21 -4.98 -3.70
N ASN A 136 -13.26 -4.98 -4.53
CA ASN A 136 -14.46 -4.18 -4.25
C ASN A 136 -15.18 -4.65 -2.98
N ALA A 137 -15.37 -5.96 -2.82
CA ALA A 137 -15.97 -6.52 -1.62
C ALA A 137 -15.12 -6.25 -0.36
N LEU A 138 -13.79 -6.36 -0.47
CA LEU A 138 -12.90 -6.02 0.63
C LEU A 138 -12.97 -4.53 0.99
N PHE A 139 -13.05 -3.64 0.00
CA PHE A 139 -13.18 -2.21 0.26
C PHE A 139 -14.44 -1.92 1.09
N ASP A 140 -15.59 -2.50 0.72
CA ASP A 140 -16.83 -2.29 1.46
C ASP A 140 -16.74 -2.84 2.89
N ALA A 141 -16.11 -4.01 3.08
CA ALA A 141 -15.87 -4.59 4.41
C ALA A 141 -14.97 -3.69 5.27
N MET A 142 -13.81 -3.29 4.74
CA MET A 142 -12.89 -2.38 5.42
C MET A 142 -13.57 -1.05 5.76
N ARG A 143 -14.39 -0.50 4.85
CA ARG A 143 -15.06 0.79 5.04
C ARG A 143 -16.06 0.79 6.20
N ARG A 144 -16.66 -0.37 6.52
CA ARG A 144 -17.49 -0.55 7.73
C ARG A 144 -16.68 -0.53 9.03
N VAL A 145 -15.40 -0.94 8.98
CA VAL A 145 -14.53 -1.05 10.17
C VAL A 145 -13.73 0.23 10.42
N ALA A 146 -13.07 0.75 9.38
CA ALA A 146 -12.13 1.86 9.49
C ALA A 146 -12.67 3.19 8.94
N GLY A 147 -13.96 3.26 8.61
CA GLY A 147 -14.63 4.51 8.23
C GLY A 147 -13.83 5.26 7.18
N ALA A 148 -13.61 6.57 7.37
CA ALA A 148 -12.99 7.50 6.43
C ALA A 148 -11.52 7.21 6.03
N ASP A 149 -10.84 6.27 6.67
CA ASP A 149 -9.41 5.98 6.43
C ASP A 149 -9.16 4.97 5.30
N VAL A 150 -10.21 4.32 4.80
CA VAL A 150 -10.12 3.31 3.73
C VAL A 150 -10.21 3.93 2.34
N TRP A 151 -9.24 3.67 1.48
CA TRP A 151 -9.21 4.18 0.12
C TRP A 151 -9.22 3.05 -0.89
N ARG A 152 -9.95 3.23 -1.99
CA ARG A 152 -9.70 2.43 -3.18
C ARG A 152 -8.36 2.89 -3.74
N THR A 153 -7.52 1.97 -4.18
CA THR A 153 -6.25 2.31 -4.84
C THR A 153 -6.06 1.59 -6.17
N SER A 154 -5.31 2.24 -7.06
CA SER A 154 -4.76 1.66 -8.28
C SER A 154 -3.89 0.45 -7.96
N HIS A 155 -3.50 -0.30 -9.00
CA HIS A 155 -2.81 -1.58 -8.84
C HIS A 155 -1.58 -1.46 -7.93
N VAL A 156 -1.42 -2.38 -6.95
CA VAL A 156 -0.31 -2.39 -5.97
C VAL A 156 0.70 -3.53 -6.18
N GLY A 157 0.52 -4.37 -7.21
CA GLY A 157 1.28 -5.61 -7.39
C GLY A 157 0.59 -6.82 -6.75
N GLY A 158 0.81 -8.01 -7.32
CA GLY A 158 0.34 -9.28 -6.75
C GLY A 158 -1.15 -9.58 -7.00
N CYS A 159 -1.66 -9.40 -8.23
CA CYS A 159 -3.05 -9.74 -8.58
C CYS A 159 -3.45 -11.17 -8.19
N ARG A 160 -2.51 -12.12 -8.33
CA ARG A 160 -2.70 -13.52 -7.91
C ARG A 160 -2.89 -13.70 -6.40
N PHE A 161 -2.60 -12.68 -5.60
CA PHE A 161 -2.89 -12.66 -4.17
C PHE A 161 -4.11 -11.81 -3.81
N ALA A 162 -4.95 -11.45 -4.78
CA ALA A 162 -6.11 -10.61 -4.50
C ALA A 162 -7.08 -11.26 -3.48
N PRO A 163 -7.75 -10.43 -2.67
CA PRO A 163 -7.63 -8.97 -2.62
C PRO A 163 -6.39 -8.52 -1.83
N ASN A 164 -5.78 -7.41 -2.27
CA ASN A 164 -4.60 -6.84 -1.64
C ASN A 164 -4.96 -5.56 -0.89
N LEU A 165 -4.35 -5.39 0.29
CA LEU A 165 -4.50 -4.22 1.15
C LEU A 165 -3.11 -3.68 1.53
N VAL A 166 -2.93 -2.37 1.53
CA VAL A 166 -1.73 -1.71 2.06
C VAL A 166 -2.14 -0.84 3.24
N ALA A 167 -1.52 -1.06 4.40
CA ALA A 167 -1.68 -0.22 5.58
C ALA A 167 -0.50 0.78 5.69
N LEU A 168 -0.82 2.07 5.60
CA LEU A 168 0.11 3.19 5.69
C LEU A 168 -0.08 3.93 7.01
N PRO A 169 0.95 4.61 7.54
CA PRO A 169 2.24 4.88 6.91
C PRO A 169 3.26 3.74 6.98
N ARG A 170 3.02 2.70 7.77
CA ARG A 170 3.99 1.61 8.03
C ARG A 170 4.34 0.74 6.82
N GLY A 171 3.58 0.84 5.73
CA GLY A 171 3.86 0.13 4.48
C GLY A 171 3.60 -1.37 4.59
N ILE A 172 2.64 -1.80 5.41
CA ILE A 172 2.35 -3.24 5.55
C ILE A 172 1.47 -3.69 4.39
N VAL A 173 1.95 -4.66 3.61
CA VAL A 173 1.24 -5.19 2.45
C VAL A 173 0.65 -6.54 2.80
N TYR A 174 -0.67 -6.66 2.66
CA TYR A 174 -1.43 -7.88 2.86
C TYR A 174 -1.99 -8.42 1.54
N GLY A 175 -2.09 -9.75 1.46
CA GLY A 175 -2.75 -10.47 0.37
C GLY A 175 -3.80 -11.45 0.92
N ARG A 176 -4.72 -11.87 0.05
CA ARG A 176 -5.81 -12.82 0.35
C ARG A 176 -6.71 -12.39 1.51
N VAL A 177 -6.80 -11.08 1.76
CA VAL A 177 -7.57 -10.55 2.89
C VAL A 177 -9.06 -10.86 2.70
N GLN A 178 -9.71 -11.36 3.74
CA GLN A 178 -11.15 -11.61 3.76
C GLN A 178 -11.86 -10.57 4.64
N ALA A 179 -13.19 -10.52 4.57
CA ALA A 179 -13.96 -9.52 5.31
C ALA A 179 -13.82 -9.70 6.84
N GLU A 180 -13.64 -10.94 7.27
CA GLU A 180 -13.48 -11.33 8.67
C GLU A 180 -12.14 -10.87 9.25
N ASP A 181 -11.16 -10.58 8.38
CA ASP A 181 -9.83 -10.12 8.76
C ASP A 181 -9.76 -8.62 9.05
N CYS A 182 -10.75 -7.86 8.56
CA CYS A 182 -10.73 -6.39 8.60
C CYS A 182 -10.58 -5.82 10.03
N PRO A 183 -11.33 -6.29 11.05
CA PRO A 183 -11.16 -5.81 12.42
C PRO A 183 -9.74 -6.04 12.95
N SER A 184 -9.20 -7.25 12.79
CA SER A 184 -7.87 -7.61 13.28
C SER A 184 -6.76 -6.80 12.59
N ILE A 185 -6.91 -6.46 11.30
CA ILE A 185 -5.94 -5.59 10.61
C ILE A 185 -5.93 -4.19 11.22
N VAL A 186 -7.10 -3.62 11.51
CA VAL A 186 -7.23 -2.27 12.09
C VAL A 186 -6.72 -2.24 13.53
N GLU A 187 -7.10 -3.24 14.34
CA GLU A 187 -6.61 -3.41 15.71
C GLU A 187 -5.09 -3.58 15.76
N ALA A 188 -4.53 -4.44 14.90
CA ALA A 188 -3.10 -4.64 14.81
C ALA A 188 -2.39 -3.34 14.39
N ALA A 189 -2.90 -2.60 13.40
CA ALA A 189 -2.31 -1.34 12.97
C ALA A 189 -2.23 -0.33 14.14
N ARG A 190 -3.33 -0.14 14.88
CA ARG A 190 -3.41 0.74 16.05
C ARG A 190 -2.45 0.33 17.17
N ALA A 191 -2.25 -0.96 17.35
CA ALA A 191 -1.32 -1.51 18.34
C ALA A 191 0.14 -1.56 17.86
N GLY A 192 0.45 -1.06 16.66
CA GLY A 192 1.79 -1.20 16.07
C GLY A 192 2.15 -2.63 15.68
N GLY A 193 1.17 -3.53 15.61
CA GLY A 193 1.31 -4.93 15.24
C GLY A 193 1.03 -5.25 13.77
N ILE A 194 1.01 -6.54 13.43
CA ILE A 194 0.78 -7.08 12.08
C ILE A 194 0.00 -8.40 12.16
N VAL A 195 -0.96 -8.61 11.25
CA VAL A 195 -1.59 -9.92 11.03
C VAL A 195 -0.70 -10.81 10.14
N THR A 196 0.21 -11.58 10.75
CA THR A 196 1.28 -12.32 10.06
C THR A 196 0.79 -13.30 8.98
N ARG A 197 -0.33 -14.01 9.19
CA ARG A 197 -0.86 -14.99 8.22
C ARG A 197 -1.25 -14.40 6.85
N LEU A 198 -1.49 -13.09 6.79
CA LEU A 198 -1.85 -12.35 5.57
C LEU A 198 -0.66 -11.61 4.97
N LEU A 199 0.48 -11.61 5.65
CA LEU A 199 1.60 -10.73 5.38
C LEU A 199 2.27 -11.13 4.05
N ARG A 200 2.27 -10.19 3.11
CA ARG A 200 3.15 -10.25 1.94
C ARG A 200 4.51 -9.65 2.24
N GLY A 201 4.55 -8.62 3.08
CA GLY A 201 5.77 -8.01 3.58
C GLY A 201 5.58 -6.54 3.97
N ARG A 202 6.53 -6.01 4.72
CA ARG A 202 6.69 -4.56 4.91
C ARG A 202 7.41 -3.96 3.72
N SER A 203 6.83 -2.94 3.10
CA SER A 203 7.30 -2.42 1.82
C SER A 203 8.68 -1.78 1.90
N CYS A 204 9.10 -1.26 3.05
CA CYS A 204 10.45 -0.67 3.19
C CYS A 204 11.57 -1.74 3.23
N TYR A 205 11.24 -3.01 3.34
CA TYR A 205 12.21 -4.11 3.24
C TYR A 205 12.31 -4.68 1.84
N ASP A 206 13.50 -5.17 1.50
CA ASP A 206 13.68 -6.06 0.36
C ASP A 206 13.07 -7.44 0.63
N GLN A 207 12.79 -8.18 -0.44
CA GLN A 207 12.03 -9.44 -0.37
C GLN A 207 12.60 -10.49 0.60
N PRO A 208 13.94 -10.70 0.68
CA PRO A 208 14.49 -11.64 1.65
C PRO A 208 14.26 -11.21 3.10
N VAL A 209 14.36 -9.90 3.38
CA VAL A 209 14.13 -9.34 4.72
C VAL A 209 12.65 -9.40 5.10
N GLN A 210 11.74 -9.19 4.14
CA GLN A 210 10.31 -9.45 4.33
C GLN A 210 10.01 -10.91 4.67
N ALA A 211 10.71 -11.87 4.05
CA ALA A 211 10.57 -13.28 4.37
C ALA A 211 11.09 -13.60 5.78
N ALA A 212 12.24 -13.03 6.16
CA ALA A 212 12.77 -13.14 7.51
C ALA A 212 11.82 -12.56 8.57
N GLU A 213 11.25 -11.37 8.35
CA GLU A 213 10.24 -10.79 9.26
C GLU A 213 9.07 -11.77 9.46
N TYR A 214 8.60 -12.41 8.40
CA TYR A 214 7.53 -13.40 8.49
C TYR A 214 7.92 -14.61 9.34
N PHE A 215 9.10 -15.21 9.11
CA PHE A 215 9.54 -16.39 9.84
C PHE A 215 9.76 -16.08 11.32
N ILE A 216 10.46 -14.99 11.65
CA ILE A 216 10.70 -14.58 13.05
C ILE A 216 9.38 -14.35 13.78
N ARG A 217 8.42 -13.64 13.19
CA ARG A 217 7.09 -13.43 13.79
C ARG A 217 6.33 -14.73 13.97
N SER A 218 6.45 -15.67 13.03
CA SER A 218 5.76 -16.96 13.09
C SER A 218 6.33 -17.86 14.18
N GLU A 219 7.65 -17.92 14.31
CA GLU A 219 8.34 -18.72 15.32
C GLU A 219 8.14 -18.16 16.74
N LEU A 220 8.30 -16.85 16.92
CA LEU A 220 8.12 -16.19 18.22
C LEU A 220 6.66 -16.02 18.61
N ARG A 221 5.72 -16.30 17.68
CA ARG A 221 4.29 -15.94 17.80
C ARG A 221 4.11 -14.44 18.12
N GLU A 222 5.04 -13.62 17.63
CA GLU A 222 5.11 -12.19 17.92
C GLU A 222 4.28 -11.40 16.90
N THR A 223 3.29 -10.68 17.39
CA THR A 223 2.39 -9.87 16.56
C THR A 223 2.61 -8.37 16.74
N GLY A 224 3.35 -7.95 17.76
CA GLY A 224 3.64 -6.57 18.13
C GLY A 224 4.90 -6.00 17.50
N ALA A 225 5.57 -5.11 18.25
CA ALA A 225 6.76 -4.41 17.80
C ALA A 225 7.97 -5.36 17.73
N LEU A 226 8.33 -5.73 16.50
CA LEU A 226 9.57 -6.43 16.16
C LEU A 226 10.42 -5.45 15.36
N GLN A 227 11.71 -5.39 15.67
CA GLN A 227 12.70 -4.65 14.90
C GLN A 227 13.79 -5.61 14.44
N LEU A 228 14.06 -5.62 13.13
CA LEU A 228 15.20 -6.25 12.51
C LEU A 228 16.39 -5.27 12.58
N GLY A 229 17.49 -5.72 13.15
CA GLY A 229 18.70 -4.92 13.31
C GLY A 229 19.53 -4.82 12.04
N SER A 230 19.71 -5.91 11.28
CA SER A 230 20.52 -5.88 10.05
C SER A 230 20.19 -7.00 9.07
N SER A 231 20.50 -6.78 7.80
CA SER A 231 20.42 -7.81 6.77
C SER A 231 21.66 -7.79 5.88
N ARG A 232 22.23 -8.97 5.60
CA ARG A 232 23.34 -9.13 4.64
C ARG A 232 23.15 -10.39 3.82
N GLU A 233 23.51 -10.31 2.55
CA GLU A 233 23.67 -11.48 1.69
C GLU A 233 25.10 -11.99 1.81
N LEU A 234 25.25 -13.28 2.09
CA LEU A 234 26.52 -13.99 2.17
C LEU A 234 26.37 -15.30 1.40
N ASP A 235 27.16 -15.49 0.34
CA ASP A 235 27.22 -16.72 -0.45
C ASP A 235 25.84 -17.25 -0.95
N GLY A 236 24.93 -16.33 -1.30
CA GLY A 236 23.57 -16.64 -1.77
C GLY A 236 22.56 -16.92 -0.65
N GLU A 237 22.99 -16.83 0.62
CA GLU A 237 22.13 -16.90 1.80
C GLU A 237 21.93 -15.52 2.42
N TRP A 238 20.74 -15.29 2.99
CA TRP A 238 20.42 -14.04 3.67
C TRP A 238 20.47 -14.23 5.17
N ASN A 239 21.39 -13.52 5.81
CA ASN A 239 21.43 -13.41 7.26
C ASN A 239 20.68 -12.14 7.68
N VAL A 240 19.61 -12.33 8.45
CA VAL A 240 18.80 -11.24 9.00
C VAL A 240 18.78 -11.41 10.51
N VAL A 241 19.18 -10.35 11.21
CA VAL A 241 19.24 -10.25 12.68
C VAL A 241 18.17 -9.28 13.13
#